data_AF-A0A7Y2NPN7-F1
#
_entry.id   AF-A0A7Y2NPN7-F1
#
_cell.length_a   1.000
_cell.length_b   1.000
_cell.length_c   1.000
_cell.angle_alpha   90.00
_cell.angle_beta   90.00
_cell.angle_gamma   90.00
#
_symmetry.space_group_name_H-M   'P 1'
#
loop_
_entity.id
_entity.type
_entity.pdbx_description
1 polymer ?
#
loop_
_entity_poly.entity_id
_entity_poly.type
_entity_poly.pdbx_seq_one_letter_code
_entity_poly.pdbx_strand_id
1 'polypeptide(L)' 'MAIEEASFPTPWSRALFEEEIGRRFSDAIVVVGEPGGTVDGYAICWTIGEESHLLNIAVRPDARKG' A
#
# COMPACT_ATOMS: atom_id res chain seq x y z
N MET A 1 -7.96 2.80 3.34
CA MET A 1 -7.95 2.07 4.62
C MET A 1 -8.58 0.68 4.52
N ALA A 2 -9.70 0.48 3.83
CA ALA A 2 -10.36 -0.85 3.78
C ALA A 2 -9.43 -2.05 3.46
N ILE A 3 -8.48 -1.90 2.52
CA ILE A 3 -7.50 -2.97 2.21
C ILE A 3 -6.55 -3.24 3.39
N GLU A 4 -6.03 -2.19 4.04
CA GLU A 4 -5.16 -2.27 5.22
C GLU A 4 -5.90 -2.95 6.38
N GLU A 5 -7.11 -2.49 6.69
CA GLU A 5 -7.95 -3.01 7.78
C GLU A 5 -8.33 -4.48 7.58
N ALA A 6 -8.53 -4.91 6.33
CA ALA A 6 -8.84 -6.28 5.99
C ALA A 6 -7.60 -7.20 5.91
N SER A 7 -6.39 -6.63 5.78
CA SER A 7 -5.17 -7.38 5.51
C SER A 7 -4.27 -7.57 6.74
N PHE A 8 -4.41 -6.74 7.76
CA PHE A 8 -3.53 -6.76 8.93
C PHE A 8 -4.31 -6.84 10.24
N PRO A 9 -3.87 -7.69 11.20
CA PRO A 9 -4.45 -7.72 12.55
C PRO A 9 -4.29 -6.39 13.31
N THR A 10 -3.21 -5.67 13.01
CA THR A 10 -2.91 -4.34 13.57
C THR A 10 -2.68 -3.37 12.40
N PRO A 11 -3.75 -2.86 11.77
CA PRO A 11 -3.64 -2.00 10.60
C PRO A 11 -3.01 -0.65 10.96
N TRP A 12 -2.30 -0.05 10.01
CA TRP A 12 -1.88 1.34 10.15
C TRP A 12 -3.08 2.25 10.33
N SER A 13 -2.91 3.28 11.17
CA SER A 13 -3.88 4.36 11.23
C SER A 13 -3.87 5.13 9.90
N ARG A 14 -5.00 5.78 9.59
CA ARG A 14 -5.09 6.66 8.41
C ARG A 14 -3.99 7.71 8.40
N ALA A 15 -3.73 8.34 9.55
CA ALA A 15 -2.73 9.39 9.69
C ALA A 15 -1.32 8.88 9.38
N LEU A 16 -0.95 7.69 9.91
CA LEU A 16 0.34 7.08 9.61
C LEU A 16 0.45 6.73 8.12
N PHE A 17 -0.59 6.16 7.54
CA PHE A 17 -0.59 5.82 6.11
C PHE A 17 -0.38 7.07 5.23
N GLU A 18 -1.13 8.14 5.51
CA GLU A 18 -1.03 9.42 4.78
C GLU A 18 0.33 10.08 4.98
N GLU A 19 0.91 10.01 6.19
CA GLU A 19 2.26 10.47 6.46
C GLU A 19 3.29 9.71 5.62
N GLU A 20 3.20 8.37 5.59
CA GLU A 20 4.20 7.54 4.93
C GLU A 20 4.21 7.69 3.41
N ILE A 21 3.05 7.80 2.76
CA ILE A 21 2.97 8.07 1.31
C ILE A 21 3.29 9.53 0.96
N GLY A 22 3.19 10.45 1.93
CA GLY A 22 3.45 11.87 1.73
C GLY A 22 4.94 12.25 1.74
N ARG A 23 5.81 11.32 2.15
CA ARG A 23 7.26 11.55 2.19
C ARG A 23 7.85 11.59 0.78
N ARG A 24 8.76 12.53 0.55
CA ARG A 24 9.40 12.76 -0.77
C ARG A 24 10.14 11.52 -1.32
N PHE A 25 10.68 10.70 -0.43
CA PHE A 25 11.42 9.48 -0.76
C PHE A 25 10.53 8.23 -0.70
N SER A 26 9.21 8.40 -0.61
CA SER A 26 8.26 7.30 -0.55
C SER A 26 7.67 7.04 -1.91
N ASP A 27 7.66 5.78 -2.30
CA ASP A 27 7.05 5.27 -3.51
C ASP A 27 5.79 4.50 -3.13
N ALA A 28 4.64 4.94 -3.66
CA ALA A 28 3.37 4.24 -3.52
C ALA A 28 3.00 3.59 -4.86
N ILE A 29 3.02 2.26 -4.88
CA ILE A 29 2.60 1.45 -6.02
C ILE A 29 1.16 1.02 -5.77
N VAL A 30 0.28 1.23 -6.74
CA VAL A 30 -1.14 0.88 -6.64
C VAL A 30 -1.52 -0.01 -7.81
N VAL A 31 -2.23 -1.10 -7.53
CA VAL A 31 -2.77 -2.01 -8.53
C VAL A 31 -4.26 -1.75 -8.66
N VAL A 32 -4.71 -1.53 -9.90
CA VAL A 32 -6.13 -1.41 -10.26
C VAL A 32 -6.45 -2.47 -11.32
N GLY A 33 -7.55 -3.19 -11.16
CA GLY A 33 -7.92 -4.29 -12.08
C GLY A 33 -8.27 -3.81 -13.48
N GLU A 34 -8.80 -2.58 -13.59
CA GLU A 34 -9.09 -1.91 -14.85
C GLU A 34 -8.88 -0.40 -14.72
N PRO A 35 -8.61 0.32 -15.83
CA PRO A 35 -8.49 1.77 -15.81
C PRO A 35 -9.73 2.45 -15.22
N GLY A 36 -9.56 3.22 -14.14
CA GLY A 36 -10.66 3.88 -13.42
C GLY A 36 -11.43 2.96 -12.45
N GLY A 37 -11.03 1.69 -12.33
CA GLY A 37 -11.63 0.72 -11.43
C GLY A 37 -11.20 0.88 -9.97
N THR A 38 -11.61 -0.08 -9.14
CA THR A 38 -11.23 -0.10 -7.73
C THR A 38 -9.78 -0.50 -7.56
N VAL A 39 -9.14 0.04 -6.52
CA VAL A 39 -7.81 -0.41 -6.10
C VAL A 39 -7.91 -1.85 -5.58
N ASP A 40 -7.13 -2.74 -6.18
CA ASP A 40 -7.00 -4.14 -5.78
C ASP A 40 -5.85 -4.35 -4.79
N GLY A 41 -4.88 -3.44 -4.73
CA GLY A 41 -3.78 -3.54 -3.78
C GLY A 41 -2.82 -2.37 -3.86
N TYR A 42 -1.89 -2.33 -2.90
CA TYR A 42 -0.82 -1.34 -2.86
C TYR A 42 0.46 -1.93 -2.28
N ALA A 43 1.58 -1.25 -2.56
CA ALA A 43 2.83 -1.38 -1.84
C ALA A 43 3.39 0.02 -1.54
N ILE A 44 3.96 0.20 -0.35
CA ILE A 44 4.65 1.42 0.08
C ILE A 44 6.11 1.06 0.34
N CYS A 45 7.00 1.76 -0.34
CA CYS A 45 8.44 1.63 -0.16
C CYS A 45 9.08 2.98 0.14
N TRP A 46 10.17 3.00 0.90
CA TRP A 46 11.08 4.15 0.93
C TRP A 46 12.28 3.85 0.06
N THR A 47 12.65 4.78 -0.82
CA THR A 47 13.84 4.68 -1.65
C THR A 47 14.81 5.79 -1.29
N ILE A 48 15.96 5.42 -0.73
CA ILE A 48 16.99 6.36 -0.27
C ILE A 48 18.32 5.93 -0.86
N GLY A 49 18.88 6.78 -1.73
CA GLY A 49 20.08 6.41 -2.49
C GLY A 49 19.78 5.25 -3.43
N GLU A 50 20.53 4.17 -3.32
CA GLU A 50 20.35 2.94 -4.12
C GLU A 50 19.59 1.83 -3.37
N GLU A 51 19.12 2.12 -2.15
CA GLU A 51 18.42 1.16 -1.31
C GLU A 51 16.91 1.46 -1.28
N SER A 52 16.10 0.40 -1.43
CA SER A 52 14.65 0.48 -1.29
C SER A 52 14.17 -0.46 -0.19
N HIS A 53 13.36 0.06 0.71
CA HIS A 53 12.82 -0.62 1.86
C HIS A 53 11.33 -0.81 1.63
N LEU A 54 10.85 -2.05 1.62
CA LEU A 54 9.41 -2.32 1.61
C LEU A 54 8.86 -2.13 3.02
N LEU A 55 7.90 -1.22 3.18
CA LEU A 55 7.26 -0.97 4.48
C LEU A 55 5.98 -1.77 4.63
N ASN A 56 5.12 -1.71 3.62
CA ASN A 56 3.79 -2.28 3.70
C ASN A 56 3.32 -2.71 2.31
N ILE A 57 2.67 -3.88 2.23
CA ILE A 57 2.09 -4.41 1.00
C ILE A 57 0.82 -5.19 1.32
N ALA A 58 -0.25 -4.85 0.63
CA ALA A 58 -1.51 -5.53 0.81
C ALA A 58 -2.32 -5.59 -0.49
N VAL A 59 -3.09 -6.66 -0.61
CA VAL A 59 -4.02 -6.91 -1.71
C VAL A 59 -5.41 -7.11 -1.08
N ARG A 60 -6.45 -6.60 -1.72
CA ARG A 60 -7.83 -6.80 -1.29
C ARG A 60 -8.10 -8.32 -1.24
N PRO A 61 -8.71 -8.87 -0.16
CA PRO A 61 -8.82 -10.33 0.00
C PRO A 61 -9.52 -11.06 -1.15
N ASP A 62 -10.52 -10.44 -1.78
CA ASP A 62 -11.25 -10.97 -2.93
C ASP A 62 -10.44 -11.04 -4.24
N ALA A 63 -9.38 -10.22 -4.35
CA ALA A 63 -8.48 -10.16 -5.49
C ALA A 63 -7.26 -11.09 -5.34
N ARG A 64 -7.06 -11.70 -4.16
CA ARG A 64 -5.95 -12.64 -3.91
C ARG A 64 -6.30 -13.99 -4.54
N LYS A 65 -5.39 -14.52 -5.37
CA LYS A 65 -5.45 -15.91 -5.81
C LYS A 65 -4.68 -16.76 -4.79
N GLY A 66 -5.40 -17.60 -4.05
CA GLY A 66 -4.83 -18.62 -3.17
C GLY A 66 -4.39 -19.86 -3.94
#